data_AF-A0AA90GN34-F1
#
_entry.id   AF-A0AA90GN34-F1
#
_cell.length_a   1.000
_cell.length_b   1.000
_cell.length_c   1.000
_cell.angle_alpha   90.00
_cell.angle_beta   90.00
_cell.angle_gamma   90.00
#
_symmetry.space_group_name_H-M   'P 1'
#
loop_
_entity.id
_entity.type
_entity.pdbx_description
1 polymer ?
#
loop_
_entity_poly.entity_id
_entity_poly.type
_entity_poly.pdbx_seq_one_letter_code
_entity_poly.pdbx_strand_id
1 'polypeptide(L)' 'MTALRSTFGRDDGYGNEVFDEAIFELTARKPKAELYSIIPKGDRNKPKNKGRLSGLNGGDALARIT' A
#
# COMPACT_ATOMS: atom_id res chain seq x y z
N MET A 1 8.90 19.94 -1.61
CA MET A 1 7.94 18.95 -2.13
C MET A 1 6.64 19.69 -2.43
N THR A 2 6.19 19.71 -3.68
CA THR A 2 4.91 20.33 -4.05
C THR A 2 3.86 19.24 -4.06
N ALA A 3 3.06 19.15 -3.00
CA ALA A 3 2.07 18.09 -2.85
C ALA A 3 0.77 18.59 -2.21
N LEU A 4 -0.34 17.97 -2.60
CA LEU A 4 -1.64 18.08 -1.92
C LEU A 4 -1.97 16.76 -1.26
N ARG A 5 -2.58 16.80 -0.08
CA ARG A 5 -2.99 15.60 0.65
C ARG A 5 -4.51 15.50 0.69
N SER A 6 -5.04 14.28 0.60
CA SER A 6 -6.45 14.03 0.82
C SER A 6 -6.88 14.52 2.22
N THR A 7 -8.07 15.11 2.32
CA THR A 7 -8.60 15.63 3.59
C THR A 7 -9.18 14.53 4.47
N PHE A 8 -9.60 13.42 3.87
CA PHE A 8 -10.13 12.24 4.55
C PHE A 8 -9.21 11.03 4.30
N GLY A 9 -9.07 10.21 5.34
CA GLY A 9 -8.41 8.92 5.26
C GLY A 9 -9.33 7.88 4.61
N ARG A 10 -8.75 6.99 3.80
CA ARG A 10 -9.43 5.83 3.22
C ARG A 10 -9.09 4.58 4.03
N ASP A 11 -10.09 3.73 4.24
CA ASP A 11 -9.89 2.38 4.76
C ASP A 11 -9.28 1.51 3.65
N ASP A 12 -8.17 0.83 3.94
CA ASP A 12 -7.49 -0.07 3.02
C ASP A 12 -7.83 -1.55 3.21
N GLY A 13 -8.73 -1.87 4.15
CA GLY A 13 -9.16 -3.23 4.49
C GLY A 13 -8.18 -4.02 5.35
N TYR A 14 -7.01 -3.47 5.67
CA TYR A 14 -6.02 -4.03 6.60
C TYR A 14 -6.00 -3.28 7.94
N GLY A 15 -7.00 -2.43 8.18
CA GLY A 15 -7.10 -1.59 9.35
C GLY A 15 -6.12 -0.42 9.32
N ASN A 16 -5.65 -0.01 8.13
CA ASN A 16 -4.94 1.26 7.99
C ASN A 16 -5.90 2.37 7.59
N GLU A 17 -5.60 3.57 8.09
CA GLU A 17 -6.15 4.81 7.56
C GLU A 17 -5.12 5.40 6.59
N VAL A 18 -5.44 5.37 5.30
CA VAL A 18 -4.53 5.78 4.21
C VAL A 18 -4.89 7.17 3.71
N PHE A 19 -3.89 8.05 3.62
CA PHE A 19 -4.00 9.38 3.04
C PHE A 19 -3.18 9.46 1.76
N ASP A 20 -3.79 9.97 0.70
CA ASP A 20 -3.13 10.07 -0.60
C ASP A 20 -2.42 11.43 -0.73
N GLU A 21 -1.14 11.42 -1.08
CA GLU A 21 -0.38 12.62 -1.42
C GLU A 21 -0.21 12.73 -2.94
N ALA A 22 -0.90 13.69 -3.55
CA ALA A 22 -0.77 14.06 -4.95
C ALA A 22 0.48 14.93 -5.14
N ILE A 23 1.45 14.43 -5.89
CA ILE A 23 2.73 15.09 -6.19
C ILE A 23 2.61 15.80 -7.53
N PHE A 24 3.03 17.06 -7.57
CA PHE A 24 3.02 17.85 -8.78
C PHE A 24 4.44 18.06 -9.32
N GLU A 25 4.61 17.92 -10.62
CA GLU A 25 5.83 18.34 -11.31
C GLU A 25 5.68 19.73 -11.93
N LEU A 26 6.82 20.42 -12.07
CA LEU A 26 6.90 21.81 -12.54
C LEU A 26 8.08 21.99 -13.50
N THR A 27 8.24 21.08 -14.46
CA THR A 27 9.44 20.97 -15.31
C THR A 27 9.41 21.88 -16.55
N ALA A 28 8.23 22.36 -16.99
CA ALA A 28 8.08 23.21 -18.17
C ALA A 28 8.42 24.71 -17.92
N ARG A 29 8.71 25.48 -18.98
CA ARG A 29 8.89 26.94 -18.88
C ARG A 29 7.54 27.63 -18.63
N LYS A 30 7.41 28.32 -17.48
CA LYS A 30 6.14 28.79 -16.90
C LYS A 30 5.19 27.62 -16.60
N PRO A 31 5.62 26.71 -15.71
CA PRO A 31 4.94 25.45 -15.51
C PRO A 31 3.60 25.68 -14.82
N LYS A 32 2.58 24.99 -15.31
CA LYS A 32 1.38 24.72 -14.53
C LYS A 32 1.70 23.55 -13.61
N ALA A 33 1.05 23.50 -12.44
CA ALA A 33 1.17 22.33 -11.58
C ALA A 33 0.50 21.14 -12.26
N GLU A 34 1.29 20.19 -12.74
CA GLU A 34 0.81 18.99 -13.40
C GLU A 34 0.94 17.81 -12.45
N LEU A 35 -0.13 17.02 -12.31
CA LEU A 35 -0.13 15.85 -11.46
C LEU A 35 0.87 14.83 -12.02
N TYR A 36 1.89 14.52 -11.23
CA TYR A 36 2.95 13.58 -11.60
C TYR A 36 2.70 12.18 -11.02
N SER A 37 2.39 12.09 -9.73
CA SER A 37 2.11 10.81 -9.07
C SER A 37 1.21 10.99 -7.85
N ILE A 38 0.66 9.87 -7.37
CA ILE A 38 -0.07 9.82 -6.10
C ILE A 38 0.61 8.78 -5.21
N ILE A 39 0.97 9.19 -4.00
CA ILE A 39 1.65 8.33 -3.02
C ILE A 39 0.71 8.05 -1.85
N PRO A 40 0.27 6.79 -1.66
CA PRO A 40 -0.51 6.43 -0.49
C PRO A 40 0.39 6.42 0.76
N LYS A 41 0.00 7.17 1.78
CA LYS A 41 0.67 7.24 3.08
C LYS A 41 -0.22 6.63 4.16
N GLY A 42 0.38 6.02 5.18
CA GLY A 42 -0.38 5.43 6.30
C GLY A 42 -0.52 3.89 6.25
N ASP A 43 0.03 3.24 5.21
CA ASP A 43 0.05 1.80 5.05
C ASP A 43 1.07 1.12 6.00
N ARG A 44 0.66 0.92 7.26
CA ARG A 44 1.48 0.38 8.36
C ARG A 44 1.22 -1.10 8.62
N ASN A 45 -0.05 -1.49 8.60
CA ASN A 45 -0.51 -2.86 8.79
C ASN A 45 -0.36 -3.60 7.47
N LYS A 46 0.70 -4.39 7.35
CA LYS A 46 0.88 -5.28 6.20
C LYS A 46 0.15 -6.59 6.44
N PRO A 47 -0.30 -7.27 5.37
CA PRO A 47 -0.75 -8.64 5.49
C PRO A 47 0.33 -9.43 6.23
N LYS A 48 0.00 -9.94 7.41
CA LYS A 48 0.90 -10.90 8.07
C LYS A 48 1.03 -12.02 7.08
N ASN A 49 2.25 -12.40 6.76
CA ASN A 49 2.55 -13.58 5.96
C ASN A 49 2.11 -14.79 6.80
N LYS A 50 0.79 -15.02 6.88
CA LYS A 50 0.23 -16.33 7.15
C LYS A 50 0.55 -17.08 5.89
N GLY A 51 1.81 -17.47 5.74
CA GLY A 51 2.15 -18.53 4.81
C GLY A 51 1.08 -19.59 5.02
N ARG A 52 0.53 -20.12 3.93
CA ARG A 52 -0.42 -21.25 3.90
C ARG A 52 0.03 -22.50 4.70
N LEU A 53 1.13 -22.39 5.45
CA LEU A 53 1.86 -23.38 6.21
C LEU A 53 1.93 -23.06 7.72
N SER A 54 1.36 -21.95 8.23
CA SER A 54 1.41 -21.66 9.69
C SER A 54 0.58 -22.63 10.56
N GLY A 55 0.06 -23.71 9.98
CA GLY A 55 -0.67 -24.78 10.66
C GLY A 55 -0.34 -26.19 10.15
N LEU A 56 0.70 -26.36 9.33
CA LEU A 56 1.18 -27.69 8.95
C LEU A 56 2.47 -27.94 9.73
N ASN A 57 2.36 -28.73 10.80
CA ASN A 57 3.54 -29.38 11.36
C ASN A 57 4.18 -30.20 10.23
N GLY A 58 5.51 -30.20 10.13
CA GLY A 58 6.25 -30.78 9.00
C GLY A 58 5.98 -32.27 8.69
N GLY A 59 5.13 -32.96 9.45
CA GLY A 59 4.63 -34.30 9.17
C GLY A 59 3.38 -34.38 8.28
N ASP A 60 2.53 -33.35 8.25
CA ASP A 60 1.19 -33.44 7.60
C ASP A 60 1.23 -33.21 6.08
N ALA A 61 2.32 -32.64 5.57
CA ALA A 61 2.47 -32.33 4.14
C ALA A 61 2.71 -33.57 3.26
N LEU A 62 3.21 -34.67 3.83
CA LEU A 62 3.53 -35.90 3.09
C LEU A 62 2.34 -36.87 2.97
N ALA A 63 1.28 -36.70 3.76
CA ALA A 63 0.13 -37.61 3.79
C ALA A 63 -0.92 -37.36 2.69
N ARG A 64 -0.69 -36.40 1.77
CA ARG A 64 -1.65 -36.02 0.70
C ARG A 64 -1.20 -36.36 -0.72
N ILE A 65 -0.08 -37.07 -0.88
CA ILE A 65 0.49 -37.44 -2.20
C ILE A 65 0.49 -38.98 -2.42
N THR A 66 -0.04 -39.77 -1.48
CA THR A 66 -0.28 -41.22 -1.66
C THR A 66 -1.77 -41.48 -1.80
#